data_AF-A0A512C1Y6-F1
#
_entry.id   AF-A0A512C1Y6-F1
#
_cell.length_a   1.000
_cell.length_b   1.000
_cell.length_c   1.000
_cell.angle_alpha   90.00
_cell.angle_beta   90.00
_cell.angle_gamma   90.00
#
_symmetry.space_group_name_H-M   'P 1'
#
loop_
_entity.id
_entity.type
_entity.pdbx_description
1 polymer ?
#
loop_
_entity_poly.entity_id
_entity_poly.type
_entity_poly.pdbx_seq_one_letter_code
_entity_poly.pdbx_strand_id
1 'polypeptide(L)'
;MNPQFDAVQKLGKSSFDGARTAFGGASTGTQAIVVETADYAKKSLEQGAATFEKLAGVKSLDKAIEIQTEYVQSAYKGFVVHATKTRELYTKLAQDSLAPFSALRSAAEAAIVPGKSAARAK
;
A
#
# COMPACT_ATOMS: atom_id res chain seq x y z
N MET A 1 9.64 10.88 42.17
CA MET A 1 9.67 10.38 40.76
C MET A 1 10.21 11.50 39.89
N ASN A 2 11.23 11.24 39.07
CA ASN A 2 11.89 12.25 38.26
C ASN A 2 11.14 12.41 36.92
N PRO A 3 10.54 13.57 36.60
CA PRO A 3 9.75 13.78 35.39
C PRO A 3 10.50 13.42 34.10
N GLN A 4 11.82 13.64 34.07
CA GLN A 4 12.68 13.21 32.96
C GLN A 4 12.70 11.69 32.75
N PHE A 5 12.66 10.90 33.82
CA PHE A 5 12.71 9.45 33.75
C PHE A 5 11.40 8.87 33.19
N ASP A 6 10.26 9.43 33.62
CA ASP A 6 8.94 9.05 33.09
C ASP A 6 8.80 9.44 31.61
N ALA A 7 9.35 10.59 31.21
CA ALA A 7 9.38 11.02 29.81
C ALA A 7 10.24 10.07 28.93
N VAL A 8 11.42 9.67 29.40
CA VAL A 8 12.29 8.72 28.69
C VAL A 8 11.66 7.33 28.60
N GLN A 9 11.05 6.82 29.67
CA GLN A 9 10.34 5.55 29.62
C GLN A 9 9.15 5.58 28.65
N LYS A 10 8.38 6.67 28.66
CA LYS A 10 7.23 6.84 27.75
C LYS A 10 7.68 6.93 26.30
N LEU A 11 8.76 7.65 26.01
CA LEU A 11 9.34 7.73 24.68
C LEU A 11 9.82 6.35 24.20
N GLY A 12 10.49 5.57 25.05
CA GLY A 12 10.93 4.21 24.72
C GLY A 12 9.78 3.28 24.35
N LYS A 13 8.67 3.30 25.12
CA LYS A 13 7.45 2.54 24.82
C LYS A 13 6.80 2.98 23.51
N SER A 14 6.59 4.29 23.31
CA SER A 14 5.99 4.81 22.08
C SER A 14 6.81 4.48 20.83
N SER A 15 8.15 4.52 20.93
CA SER A 15 9.04 4.13 19.83
C SER A 15 8.95 2.64 19.50
N PHE A 16 8.86 1.77 20.52
CA PHE A 16 8.70 0.33 20.33
C PHE A 16 7.35 -0.03 19.68
N ASP A 17 6.26 0.57 20.15
CA ASP A 17 4.92 0.37 19.58
C ASP A 17 4.83 0.91 18.15
N GLY A 18 5.48 2.05 17.87
CA GLY A 18 5.61 2.61 16.54
C GLY A 18 6.37 1.68 15.59
N ALA A 19 7.52 1.15 16.02
CA ALA A 19 8.32 0.21 15.24
C ALA A 19 7.56 -1.10 14.95
N ARG A 20 6.87 -1.66 15.95
CA ARG A 20 6.03 -2.85 15.78
C ARG A 20 4.91 -2.61 14.76
N THR A 21 4.26 -1.45 14.83
CA THR A 21 3.18 -1.07 13.92
C THR A 21 3.68 -0.91 12.49
N ALA A 22 4.78 -0.19 12.29
CA ALA A 22 5.38 -0.03 10.97
C ALA A 22 5.84 -1.36 10.38
N PHE A 23 6.44 -2.23 11.17
CA PHE A 23 6.85 -3.56 10.72
C PHE A 23 5.64 -4.42 10.30
N GLY A 24 4.57 -4.44 11.10
CA GLY A 24 3.36 -5.19 10.78
C GLY A 24 2.61 -4.64 9.55
N GLY A 25 2.56 -3.33 9.40
CA GLY A 25 2.02 -2.67 8.20
C GLY A 25 2.86 -2.99 6.96
N ALA A 26 4.19 -2.93 7.09
CA ALA A 26 5.11 -3.25 6.01
C ALA A 26 4.97 -4.71 5.54
N SER A 27 4.98 -5.68 6.45
CA SER A 27 4.84 -7.09 6.10
C SER A 27 3.50 -7.37 5.40
N THR A 28 2.42 -6.78 5.90
CA THR A 28 1.07 -6.95 5.34
C THR A 28 0.95 -6.30 3.96
N GLY A 29 1.50 -5.09 3.79
CA GLY A 29 1.53 -4.38 2.52
C GLY A 29 2.30 -5.15 1.45
N THR A 30 3.48 -5.68 1.80
CA THR A 30 4.26 -6.53 0.89
C THR A 30 3.51 -7.80 0.51
N GLN A 31 2.90 -8.50 1.46
CA GLN A 31 2.08 -9.69 1.17
C GLN A 31 0.93 -9.37 0.21
N ALA A 32 0.24 -8.26 0.42
CA ALA A 32 -0.85 -7.84 -0.45
C ALA A 32 -0.38 -7.55 -1.89
N ILE A 33 0.80 -6.95 -2.07
CA ILE A 33 1.39 -6.71 -3.40
C ILE A 33 1.72 -8.04 -4.09
N VAL A 34 2.29 -9.01 -3.35
CA VAL A 34 2.60 -10.34 -3.88
C VAL A 34 1.32 -11.05 -4.35
N VAL A 35 0.27 -11.05 -3.52
CA VAL A 35 -1.02 -11.65 -3.86
C VAL A 35 -1.63 -11.00 -5.10
N GLU A 36 -1.68 -9.67 -5.15
CA GLU A 36 -2.24 -8.94 -6.28
C GLU A 36 -1.47 -9.22 -7.59
N THR A 37 -0.14 -9.32 -7.52
CA THR A 37 0.69 -9.64 -8.69
C THR A 37 0.45 -11.08 -9.17
N ALA A 38 0.36 -12.03 -8.24
CA ALA A 38 0.07 -13.43 -8.56
C ALA A 38 -1.32 -13.59 -9.19
N ASP A 39 -2.33 -12.91 -8.64
CA ASP A 39 -3.70 -12.92 -9.16
C ASP A 39 -3.77 -12.34 -10.58
N TYR A 40 -3.07 -11.23 -10.84
CA TYR A 40 -2.99 -10.63 -12.17
C TYR A 40 -2.28 -11.54 -13.18
N ALA A 41 -1.17 -12.17 -12.77
CA ALA A 41 -0.44 -13.11 -13.60
C ALA A 41 -1.32 -14.33 -13.98
N LYS A 42 -2.03 -14.89 -13.01
CA LYS A 42 -2.97 -16.00 -13.24
C LYS A 42 -4.05 -15.61 -14.25
N LYS A 43 -4.72 -14.47 -14.04
CA LYS A 43 -5.75 -13.97 -14.97
C LYS A 43 -5.21 -13.71 -16.37
N SER A 44 -4.00 -13.17 -16.48
CA SER A 44 -3.36 -12.91 -17.77
C SER A 44 -3.07 -14.20 -18.54
N LEU A 45 -2.65 -15.26 -17.85
CA LEU A 45 -2.43 -16.58 -18.44
C LEU A 45 -3.75 -17.24 -18.88
N GLU A 46 -4.77 -17.21 -18.02
CA GLU A 46 -6.10 -17.73 -18.36
C GLU A 46 -6.70 -17.02 -19.58
N GLN A 47 -6.58 -15.69 -19.63
CA GLN A 47 -7.03 -14.88 -20.77
C GLN A 47 -6.24 -15.21 -22.04
N GLY A 48 -4.92 -15.36 -21.94
CA GLY A 48 -4.07 -15.73 -23.08
C GLY A 48 -4.40 -17.12 -23.63
N ALA A 49 -4.59 -18.11 -22.75
CA ALA A 49 -5.00 -19.46 -23.13
C ALA A 49 -6.36 -19.46 -23.84
N ALA A 50 -7.36 -18.76 -23.28
CA ALA A 50 -8.67 -18.64 -23.89
C ALA A 50 -8.63 -17.95 -25.27
N THR A 51 -7.80 -16.91 -25.43
CA THR A 51 -7.59 -16.27 -26.74
C THR A 51 -6.94 -17.22 -27.72
N PHE A 52 -5.93 -17.99 -27.30
CA PHE A 52 -5.26 -18.96 -28.15
C PHE A 52 -6.23 -20.05 -28.63
N GLU A 53 -7.05 -20.61 -27.73
CA GLU A 53 -8.07 -21.60 -28.09
C GLU A 53 -9.06 -21.04 -29.13
N LYS A 54 -9.53 -19.80 -28.93
CA LYS A 54 -10.41 -19.13 -29.90
C LYS A 54 -9.72 -18.93 -31.25
N LEU A 55 -8.47 -18.47 -31.26
CA LEU A 55 -7.70 -18.25 -32.48
C LEU A 55 -7.42 -19.55 -33.25
N ALA A 56 -7.15 -20.64 -32.54
CA ALA A 56 -6.95 -21.96 -33.15
C ALA A 56 -8.21 -22.49 -33.86
N GLY A 57 -9.40 -22.04 -33.45
CA GLY A 57 -10.69 -22.46 -33.99
C GLY A 57 -11.18 -21.68 -35.22
N VAL A 58 -10.58 -20.52 -35.55
CA VAL A 58 -11.05 -19.66 -36.65
C VAL A 58 -10.32 -19.91 -37.97
N LYS A 59 -11.03 -19.77 -39.09
CA LYS A 59 -10.51 -19.99 -40.45
C LYS A 59 -10.39 -18.72 -41.29
N SER A 60 -10.82 -17.57 -40.76
CA SER A 60 -10.80 -16.30 -41.47
C SER A 60 -10.04 -15.23 -40.67
N LEU A 61 -9.37 -14.34 -41.41
CA LEU A 61 -8.61 -13.24 -40.83
C LEU A 61 -9.51 -12.26 -40.08
N ASP A 62 -10.70 -11.97 -40.60
CA ASP A 62 -11.65 -11.05 -39.96
C ASP A 62 -12.02 -11.52 -38.54
N LYS A 63 -12.23 -12.82 -38.35
CA LYS A 63 -12.53 -13.40 -37.03
C LYS A 63 -11.31 -13.42 -36.11
N ALA A 64 -10.11 -13.64 -36.65
CA ALA A 64 -8.89 -13.50 -35.87
C ALA A 64 -8.67 -12.06 -35.37
N ILE A 65 -8.95 -11.05 -36.20
CA ILE A 65 -8.86 -9.64 -35.83
C ILE A 65 -9.88 -9.29 -34.74
N GLU A 66 -11.11 -9.80 -34.84
CA GLU A 66 -12.16 -9.62 -33.82
C GLU A 66 -11.69 -10.17 -32.47
N ILE A 67 -11.22 -11.42 -32.42
CA ILE A 67 -10.70 -12.07 -31.20
C ILE A 67 -9.51 -11.30 -30.62
N GLN A 68 -8.56 -10.88 -31.45
CA GLN A 68 -7.38 -10.17 -30.98
C GLN A 68 -7.73 -8.77 -30.45
N THR A 69 -8.72 -8.11 -31.06
CA THR A 69 -9.24 -6.81 -30.61
C THR A 69 -9.90 -6.94 -29.23
N GLU A 70 -10.74 -7.96 -29.03
CA GLU A 70 -11.33 -8.28 -27.73
C GLU A 70 -10.27 -8.56 -26.66
N TYR A 71 -9.22 -9.32 -27.03
CA TYR A 71 -8.10 -9.61 -26.14
C TYR A 71 -7.39 -8.34 -25.70
N VAL A 72 -7.04 -7.45 -26.65
CA VAL A 72 -6.34 -6.20 -26.34
C VAL A 72 -7.20 -5.30 -25.44
N GLN A 73 -8.49 -5.15 -25.73
CA GLN A 73 -9.39 -4.37 -24.89
C GLN A 73 -9.50 -4.94 -23.47
N SER A 74 -9.63 -6.27 -23.35
CA SER A 74 -9.75 -6.94 -22.06
C SER A 74 -8.45 -6.87 -21.27
N ALA A 75 -7.30 -7.09 -21.92
CA ALA A 75 -5.97 -6.97 -21.32
C ALA A 75 -5.71 -5.55 -20.82
N TYR A 76 -6.09 -4.53 -21.59
CA TYR A 76 -5.97 -3.14 -21.18
C TYR A 76 -6.81 -2.83 -19.93
N LYS A 77 -8.09 -3.22 -19.91
CA LYS A 77 -8.95 -3.05 -18.73
C LYS A 77 -8.38 -3.76 -17.51
N GLY A 78 -7.93 -5.01 -17.67
CA GLY A 78 -7.31 -5.80 -16.61
C GLY A 78 -6.05 -5.13 -16.06
N PHE A 79 -5.18 -4.64 -16.94
CA PHE A 79 -3.97 -3.91 -16.55
C PHE A 79 -4.27 -2.65 -15.76
N VAL A 80 -5.23 -1.82 -16.19
CA VAL A 80 -5.59 -0.59 -15.48
C VAL A 80 -6.10 -0.90 -14.06
N VAL A 81 -6.89 -1.97 -13.90
CA VAL A 81 -7.35 -2.43 -12.58
C VAL A 81 -6.16 -2.83 -11.71
N HIS A 82 -5.27 -3.66 -12.23
CA HIS A 82 -4.08 -4.11 -11.51
C HIS A 82 -3.16 -2.94 -11.12
N ALA A 83 -2.88 -2.03 -12.06
CA ALA A 83 -2.03 -0.86 -11.82
C ALA A 83 -2.63 0.06 -10.75
N THR A 84 -3.95 0.26 -10.78
CA THR A 84 -4.66 1.08 -9.78
C THR A 84 -4.53 0.47 -8.39
N LYS A 85 -4.78 -0.84 -8.26
CA LYS A 85 -4.70 -1.56 -6.99
C LYS A 85 -3.27 -1.62 -6.46
N THR A 86 -2.29 -1.86 -7.33
CA THR A 86 -0.87 -1.84 -6.98
C THR A 86 -0.46 -0.45 -6.44
N ARG A 87 -0.88 0.64 -7.10
CA ARG A 87 -0.64 2.02 -6.61
C ARG A 87 -1.22 2.25 -5.22
N GLU A 88 -2.45 1.79 -4.97
CA GLU A 88 -3.10 1.90 -3.65
C GLU A 88 -2.34 1.12 -2.57
N LEU A 89 -1.88 -0.09 -2.89
CA LEU A 89 -1.08 -0.91 -1.97
C LEU A 89 0.25 -0.26 -1.62
N TYR A 90 0.97 0.29 -2.61
CA TYR A 90 2.21 1.03 -2.36
C TYR A 90 1.97 2.32 -1.57
N THR A 91 0.87 3.04 -1.82
CA THR A 91 0.51 4.24 -1.06
C THR A 91 0.27 3.89 0.40
N LYS A 92 -0.50 2.82 0.67
CA LYS A 92 -0.77 2.33 2.02
C LYS A 92 0.52 1.90 2.72
N LEU A 93 1.38 1.15 2.04
CA LEU A 93 2.68 0.73 2.56
C LEU A 93 3.53 1.93 3.00
N ALA A 94 3.58 2.99 2.19
CA ALA A 94 4.30 4.21 2.52
C ALA A 94 3.68 4.92 3.74
N GLN A 95 2.35 5.00 3.82
CA GLN A 95 1.65 5.59 4.97
C GLN A 95 1.91 4.82 6.27
N ASP A 96 1.78 3.50 6.24
CA ASP A 96 2.02 2.63 7.40
C ASP A 96 3.49 2.71 7.87
N SER A 97 4.43 2.84 6.93
CA SER A 97 5.86 2.98 7.24
C SER A 97 6.21 4.36 7.82
N LEU A 98 5.49 5.42 7.44
CA LEU A 98 5.75 6.80 7.90
C LEU A 98 4.96 7.20 9.16
N ALA A 99 3.94 6.43 9.54
CA ALA A 99 3.13 6.67 10.73
C ALA A 99 3.93 6.85 12.05
N PRO A 100 5.04 6.12 12.30
CA PRO A 100 5.84 6.36 13.50
C PRO A 100 6.48 7.75 13.54
N PHE A 101 6.82 8.33 12.38
CA PHE A 101 7.48 9.63 12.31
C PHE A 101 6.51 10.79 12.58
N SER A 102 5.24 10.67 12.17
CA SER A 102 4.22 11.67 12.53
C SER A 102 3.94 11.63 14.04
N ALA A 103 3.87 10.44 14.64
CA ALA A 103 3.71 10.28 16.09
C ALA A 103 4.92 10.82 16.88
N LEU A 104 6.15 10.59 16.38
CA LEU A 104 7.38 11.10 16.98
C LEU A 104 7.46 12.63 16.94
N ARG A 105 7.04 13.25 15.83
CA ARG A 105 6.96 14.72 15.72
C ARG A 105 5.97 15.31 16.73
N SER A 106 4.78 14.74 16.86
CA SER A 106 3.79 15.20 17.84
C SER A 106 4.27 15.03 19.28
N ALA A 107 5.02 13.94 19.57
CA ALA A 107 5.64 13.75 20.88
C ALA A 107 6.78 14.77 21.15
N ALA A 108 7.58 15.09 20.12
CA ALA A 108 8.63 16.10 20.21
C ALA A 108 8.05 17.52 20.40
N GLU A 109 7.00 17.89 19.66
CA GLU A 109 6.29 19.17 19.86
C GLU A 109 5.72 19.29 21.28
N ALA A 110 5.11 18.23 21.82
CA ALA A 110 4.62 18.21 23.20
C ALA A 110 5.73 18.34 24.25
N ALA A 111 6.96 17.92 23.92
CA ALA A 111 8.13 18.06 24.80
C ALA A 111 8.82 19.43 24.70
N ILE A 112 8.65 20.15 23.57
CA ILE A 112 9.33 21.42 23.27
C ILE A 112 8.45 22.65 23.56
N VAL A 113 7.12 22.51 23.71
CA VAL A 113 6.22 23.59 24.16
C VAL A 113 5.78 23.39 25.63
N PRO A 114 6.65 23.58 26.63
CA PRO A 114 6.22 23.79 28.00
C PRO A 114 5.88 25.28 28.19
N GLY A 115 4.62 25.66 28.00
CA GLY A 115 4.14 26.96 28.50
C GLY A 115 3.25 27.75 27.55
N LYS A 116 1.94 27.49 27.60
CA LYS A 116 0.94 28.54 27.37
C LYS A 116 -0.11 28.57 28.49
N SER A 117 0.36 28.53 29.74
CA SER A 117 -0.47 28.81 30.91
C SER A 117 0.38 29.37 32.05
N ALA A 118 0.67 30.67 32.01
CA ALA A 118 1.00 31.52 33.18
C ALA A 118 1.37 32.97 32.77
N ALA A 119 0.67 33.57 31.80
CA ALA A 119 0.88 34.98 31.48
C ALA A 119 -0.44 35.71 31.26
N ARG A 120 -1.27 35.81 32.31
CA ARG A 120 -2.11 36.99 32.56
C ARG A 120 -2.67 36.98 33.98
N ALA A 121 -2.55 38.14 34.64
CA ALA A 121 -3.15 38.55 35.92
C ALA A 121 -2.40 38.12 37.19
N LYS A 122 -1.47 38.96 37.67
CA LYS A 122 -1.80 40.20 38.38
C LYS A 122 -0.82 41.29 38.00
#